data_AF-Q9XBX4-F1
#
_entry.id   AF-Q9XBX4-F1
#
_cell.length_a   1.000
_cell.length_b   1.000
_cell.length_c   1.000
_cell.angle_alpha   90.00
_cell.angle_beta   90.00
_cell.angle_gamma   90.00
#
_symmetry.space_group_name_H-M   'P 1'
#
loop_
_entity.id
_entity.type
_entity.pdbx_description
1 polymer ?
#
loop_
_entity_poly.entity_id
_entity_poly.type
_entity_poly.pdbx_seq_one_letter_code
_entity_poly.pdbx_strand_id
1 'polypeptide(L)'
;DTTAYDLAIIAKACLENPIISEIVASNTSYEKWPNGREVTYNNSNELLDPNSPYYRPEVIGLKTGTSSLGGACVVSAAVIDGETYICVAMGSTKESRFQDSVDILDKIKAQ
;
A
#
# COMPACT_ATOMS: atom_id res chain seq x y z
N ASP A 1 14.61 14.19 -7.55
CA ASP A 1 14.17 13.62 -6.26
C ASP A 1 12.68 13.78 -6.07
N THR A 2 12.09 12.95 -5.23
CA THR A 2 10.66 12.95 -4.86
C THR A 2 10.55 13.05 -3.33
N THR A 3 9.40 13.50 -2.82
CA THR A 3 9.15 13.63 -1.39
C THR A 3 7.91 12.83 -0.97
N ALA A 4 7.72 12.67 0.35
CA ALA A 4 6.50 12.06 0.88
C ALA A 4 5.24 12.84 0.44
N TYR A 5 5.34 14.17 0.35
CA TYR A 5 4.26 15.03 -0.11
C TYR A 5 3.93 14.79 -1.61
N ASP A 6 4.94 14.73 -2.46
CA ASP A 6 4.75 14.45 -3.89
C ASP A 6 4.10 13.08 -4.11
N LEU A 7 4.54 12.06 -3.36
CA LEU A 7 3.95 10.72 -3.41
C LEU A 7 2.51 10.69 -2.91
N ALA A 8 2.15 11.49 -1.90
CA ALA A 8 0.77 11.60 -1.44
C ALA A 8 -0.16 12.19 -2.52
N ILE A 9 0.32 13.18 -3.28
CA ILE A 9 -0.41 13.75 -4.41
C ILE A 9 -0.61 12.69 -5.51
N ILE A 10 0.44 11.95 -5.86
CA ILE A 10 0.36 10.87 -6.87
C ILE A 10 -0.60 9.77 -6.40
N ALA A 11 -0.51 9.37 -5.14
CA ALA A 11 -1.38 8.36 -4.54
C ALA A 11 -2.86 8.76 -4.63
N LYS A 12 -3.17 10.03 -4.34
CA LYS A 12 -4.52 10.56 -4.51
C LYS A 12 -5.01 10.41 -5.95
N ALA A 13 -4.20 10.83 -6.93
CA ALA A 13 -4.57 10.69 -8.35
C ALA A 13 -4.74 9.22 -8.77
N CYS A 14 -3.95 8.29 -8.20
CA CYS A 14 -4.13 6.85 -8.44
C CYS A 14 -5.47 6.35 -7.89
N LEU A 15 -5.88 6.78 -6.71
CA LEU A 15 -7.14 6.36 -6.08
C LEU A 15 -8.38 6.95 -6.78
N GLU A 16 -8.24 8.11 -7.43
CA GLU A 16 -9.31 8.70 -8.25
C GLU A 16 -9.55 7.93 -9.57
N ASN A 17 -8.59 7.10 -10.01
CA ASN A 17 -8.76 6.24 -11.17
C ASN A 17 -9.32 4.87 -10.72
N PRO A 18 -10.54 4.48 -11.17
CA PRO A 18 -11.21 3.28 -10.69
C PRO A 18 -10.43 1.99 -11.02
N ILE A 19 -9.79 1.92 -12.19
CA ILE A 19 -9.01 0.75 -12.61
C ILE A 19 -7.77 0.60 -11.72
N ILE A 20 -7.05 1.70 -11.50
CA ILE A 20 -5.84 1.66 -10.66
C ILE A 20 -6.24 1.34 -9.21
N SER A 21 -7.30 1.96 -8.70
CA SER A 21 -7.80 1.71 -7.35
C SER A 21 -8.16 0.24 -7.12
N GLU A 22 -8.81 -0.42 -8.09
CA GLU A 22 -9.13 -1.84 -8.03
C GLU A 22 -7.86 -2.71 -7.99
N ILE A 23 -6.90 -2.42 -8.88
CA ILE A 23 -5.63 -3.16 -8.96
C ILE A 23 -4.84 -3.06 -7.66
N VAL A 24 -4.70 -1.86 -7.08
CA VAL A 24 -3.86 -1.68 -5.88
C VAL A 24 -4.49 -2.24 -4.61
N ALA A 25 -5.82 -2.34 -4.54
CA ALA A 25 -6.55 -2.94 -3.43
C ALA A 25 -6.51 -4.47 -3.43
N SER A 26 -6.10 -5.08 -4.56
CA SER A 26 -6.09 -6.53 -4.71
C SER A 26 -4.93 -7.17 -3.95
N ASN A 27 -5.23 -8.14 -3.09
CA ASN A 27 -4.20 -8.89 -2.35
C ASN A 27 -3.45 -9.88 -3.26
N THR A 28 -4.14 -10.43 -4.27
CA THR A 28 -3.53 -11.33 -5.26
C THR A 28 -4.11 -11.08 -6.64
N SER A 29 -3.34 -11.38 -7.69
CA SER A 29 -3.83 -11.50 -9.06
C SER A 29 -3.30 -12.78 -9.70
N TYR A 30 -4.13 -13.45 -10.49
CA TYR A 30 -3.73 -14.61 -11.30
C TYR A 30 -3.73 -14.22 -12.77
N GLU A 31 -2.61 -14.47 -13.44
CA GLU A 31 -2.42 -14.13 -14.85
C GLU A 31 -1.99 -15.35 -15.66
N LYS A 32 -2.68 -15.56 -16.79
CA LYS A 32 -2.31 -16.55 -17.80
C LYS A 32 -1.84 -15.83 -19.06
N TRP A 33 -0.56 -15.99 -19.37
CA TRP A 33 0.10 -15.35 -20.49
C TRP A 33 -0.16 -16.11 -21.79
N PRO A 34 -0.09 -15.45 -22.97
CA PRO A 34 -0.33 -16.10 -24.26
C PRO A 34 0.61 -17.29 -24.57
N ASN A 35 1.81 -17.30 -23.98
CA ASN A 35 2.77 -18.40 -24.12
C ASN A 35 2.49 -19.59 -23.18
N GLY A 36 1.37 -19.58 -22.46
CA GLY A 36 0.97 -20.63 -21.52
C GLY A 36 1.58 -20.50 -20.13
N ARG A 37 2.40 -19.47 -19.85
CA ARG A 37 2.89 -19.21 -18.49
C ARG A 37 1.72 -18.78 -17.60
N GLU A 38 1.61 -19.39 -16.43
CA GLU A 38 0.62 -19.03 -15.41
C GLU A 38 1.37 -18.50 -14.18
N VAL A 39 0.93 -17.37 -13.62
CA VAL A 39 1.56 -16.74 -12.47
C VAL A 39 0.49 -16.18 -11.54
N THR A 40 0.60 -16.47 -10.25
CA THR A 40 -0.09 -15.73 -9.21
C THR A 40 0.87 -14.70 -8.63
N TYR A 41 0.49 -13.43 -8.70
CA TYR A 41 1.17 -12.33 -8.06
C TYR A 41 0.53 -12.06 -6.70
N ASN A 42 1.35 -12.02 -5.65
CA ASN A 42 0.91 -11.60 -4.33
C ASN A 42 1.31 -10.16 -4.10
N ASN A 43 0.40 -9.38 -3.52
CA ASN A 43 0.69 -8.01 -3.14
C ASN A 43 1.77 -8.00 -2.06
N SER A 44 2.72 -7.10 -2.21
CA SER A 44 3.83 -6.96 -1.26
C SER A 44 3.52 -5.97 -0.15
N ASN A 45 2.37 -5.28 -0.23
CA ASN A 45 1.86 -4.44 0.84
C ASN A 45 1.20 -5.32 1.90
N GLU A 46 1.94 -5.60 2.97
CA GLU A 46 1.49 -6.47 4.05
C GLU A 46 0.24 -5.96 4.79
N LEU A 47 -0.07 -4.66 4.69
CA LEU A 47 -1.30 -4.10 5.23
C LEU A 47 -2.57 -4.70 4.59
N LEU A 48 -2.46 -5.25 3.37
CA LEU A 48 -3.56 -5.89 2.62
C LEU A 48 -3.64 -7.42 2.78
N ASP A 49 -2.62 -8.06 3.33
CA ASP A 49 -2.60 -9.53 3.47
C ASP A 49 -3.28 -9.93 4.79
N PRO A 50 -4.43 -10.63 4.77
CA PRO A 50 -5.13 -11.06 5.98
C PRO A 50 -4.30 -11.96 6.92
N ASN A 51 -3.19 -12.53 6.44
CA ASN A 51 -2.29 -13.35 7.25
C ASN A 51 -1.12 -12.55 7.86
N SER A 52 -0.95 -11.29 7.47
CA SER A 52 0.10 -10.43 8.03
C SER A 52 -0.30 -9.88 9.40
N PRO A 53 0.64 -9.76 10.36
CA PRO A 53 0.39 -9.03 11.61
C PRO A 53 0.06 -7.55 11.39
N TYR A 54 0.41 -6.98 10.23
CA TYR A 54 0.14 -5.59 9.87
C TYR A 54 -1.23 -5.41 9.21
N TYR A 55 -1.98 -6.48 8.97
CA TYR A 55 -3.25 -6.42 8.26
C TYR A 55 -4.22 -5.42 8.87
N ARG A 56 -4.86 -4.62 8.02
CA ARG A 56 -5.90 -3.67 8.41
C ARG A 56 -7.03 -3.72 7.37
N PRO A 57 -8.25 -4.16 7.73
CA PRO A 57 -9.34 -4.37 6.75
C PRO A 57 -9.81 -3.07 6.06
N GLU A 58 -9.55 -1.92 6.65
CA GLU A 58 -9.80 -0.60 6.08
C GLU A 58 -8.81 -0.20 4.97
N VAL A 59 -7.69 -0.90 4.83
CA VAL A 59 -6.64 -0.55 3.86
C VAL A 59 -7.07 -0.94 2.45
N ILE A 60 -6.88 -0.03 1.51
CA ILE A 60 -7.31 -0.12 0.11
C ILE A 60 -6.15 0.00 -0.89
N GLY A 61 -4.89 -0.16 -0.45
CA GLY A 61 -3.70 0.02 -1.29
C GLY A 61 -2.49 0.52 -0.52
N LEU A 62 -1.40 0.96 -1.15
CA LEU A 62 -1.17 1.13 -2.59
C LEU A 62 0.08 0.39 -3.07
N LYS A 63 1.27 0.76 -2.58
CA LYS A 63 2.51 0.21 -3.12
C LYS A 63 3.70 0.30 -2.18
N THR A 64 4.50 -0.75 -2.19
CA THR A 64 5.83 -0.83 -1.56
C THR A 64 6.96 -0.53 -2.53
N GLY A 65 8.09 -0.06 -2.02
CA GLY A 65 9.35 0.04 -2.76
C GLY A 65 10.54 -0.26 -1.86
N THR A 66 11.59 -0.89 -2.37
CA THR A 66 12.81 -1.12 -1.59
C THR A 66 14.04 -1.12 -2.49
N SER A 67 15.05 -0.33 -2.13
CA SER A 67 16.37 -0.34 -2.78
C SER A 67 17.47 -0.08 -1.74
N SER A 68 18.72 -0.35 -2.10
CA SER A 68 19.86 -0.14 -1.20
C SER A 68 20.06 1.33 -0.81
N LEU A 69 19.77 2.26 -1.73
CA LEU A 69 19.92 3.71 -1.49
C LEU A 69 18.65 4.36 -0.95
N GLY A 70 17.47 3.85 -1.30
CA GLY A 70 16.18 4.44 -0.92
C GLY A 70 15.58 3.87 0.37
N GLY A 71 16.20 2.84 0.95
CA GLY A 71 15.61 2.09 2.07
C GLY A 71 14.32 1.39 1.65
N ALA A 72 13.48 1.06 2.63
CA ALA A 72 12.15 0.52 2.38
C ALA A 72 11.09 1.62 2.55
N CYS A 73 10.21 1.71 1.55
CA CYS A 73 9.12 2.66 1.49
C CYS A 73 7.78 1.93 1.36
N VAL A 74 6.72 2.56 1.83
CA VAL A 74 5.33 2.19 1.55
C VAL A 74 4.49 3.44 1.40
N VAL A 75 3.62 3.43 0.38
CA VAL A 75 2.47 4.32 0.28
C VAL A 75 1.25 3.45 0.52
N SER A 76 0.48 3.76 1.55
CA SER A 76 -0.75 3.06 1.90
C SER A 76 -1.93 4.03 1.92
N ALA A 77 -3.13 3.48 1.73
CA ALA A 77 -4.35 4.24 1.88
C ALA A 77 -5.40 3.42 2.62
N ALA A 78 -6.23 4.07 3.43
CA ALA A 78 -7.29 3.43 4.19
C ALA A 78 -8.56 4.30 4.23
N VAL A 79 -9.72 3.65 4.31
CA VAL A 79 -11.00 4.33 4.50
C VAL A 79 -11.43 4.19 5.96
N ILE A 80 -11.44 5.29 6.70
CA ILE A 80 -11.81 5.34 8.11
C ILE A 80 -12.95 6.35 8.24
N ASP A 81 -14.08 5.92 8.80
CA ASP A 81 -15.29 6.74 9.01
C ASP A 81 -15.78 7.51 7.76
N GLY A 82 -15.61 6.90 6.58
CA GLY A 82 -16.02 7.46 5.29
C GLY A 82 -14.99 8.38 4.63
N GLU A 83 -13.87 8.65 5.30
CA GLU A 83 -12.79 9.49 4.80
C GLU A 83 -11.58 8.63 4.35
N THR A 84 -10.92 9.05 3.28
CA THR A 84 -9.74 8.37 2.74
C THR A 84 -8.45 9.01 3.26
N TYR A 85 -7.65 8.24 3.98
CA TYR A 85 -6.35 8.66 4.50
C TYR A 85 -5.22 8.03 3.69
N ILE A 86 -4.21 8.82 3.33
CA ILE A 86 -3.01 8.36 2.63
C ILE A 86 -1.82 8.51 3.58
N CYS A 87 -1.07 7.42 3.78
CA CYS A 87 0.15 7.40 4.58
C CYS A 87 1.35 7.09 3.69
N VAL A 88 2.45 7.85 3.87
CA VAL A 88 3.69 7.69 3.12
C VAL A 88 4.86 7.56 4.10
N ALA A 89 5.49 6.39 4.10
CA ALA A 89 6.74 6.14 4.82
C ALA A 89 7.88 5.92 3.81
N MET A 90 8.99 6.63 3.99
CA MET A 90 10.17 6.58 3.11
C MET A 90 11.45 6.38 3.90
N GLY A 91 12.44 5.68 3.33
CA GLY A 91 13.74 5.51 3.98
C GLY A 91 13.72 4.67 5.25
N SER A 92 12.69 3.84 5.44
CA SER A 92 12.48 3.00 6.63
C SER A 92 13.13 1.62 6.46
N THR A 93 12.96 0.71 7.43
CA THR A 93 13.28 -0.72 7.27
C THR A 93 12.09 -1.49 6.70
N LYS A 94 12.30 -2.74 6.30
CA LYS A 94 11.24 -3.57 5.69
C LYS A 94 10.07 -3.77 6.63
N GLU A 95 10.35 -3.96 7.90
CA GLU A 95 9.38 -4.21 8.97
C GLU A 95 8.80 -2.89 9.49
N SER A 96 9.64 -1.89 9.77
CA SER A 96 9.18 -0.65 10.41
C SER A 96 8.24 0.15 9.51
N ARG A 97 8.41 0.13 8.18
CA ARG A 97 7.51 0.88 7.27
C ARG A 97 6.03 0.52 7.44
N PHE A 98 5.75 -0.76 7.77
CA PHE A 98 4.39 -1.24 7.95
C PHE A 98 3.89 -0.93 9.36
N GLN A 99 4.73 -1.12 10.37
CA GLN A 99 4.39 -0.75 11.74
C GLN A 99 4.10 0.75 11.87
N ASP A 100 4.93 1.60 11.27
CA ASP A 100 4.71 3.06 11.27
C ASP A 100 3.36 3.43 10.62
N SER A 101 3.01 2.75 9.52
CA SER A 101 1.71 2.95 8.87
C SER A 101 0.54 2.50 9.75
N VAL A 102 0.69 1.35 10.41
CA VAL A 102 -0.30 0.84 11.38
C VAL A 102 -0.50 1.82 12.52
N ASP A 103 0.58 2.30 13.14
CA ASP A 103 0.52 3.20 14.30
C ASP A 103 -0.21 4.50 13.95
N ILE A 104 0.02 5.05 12.75
CA ILE A 104 -0.67 6.24 12.24
C ILE A 104 -2.17 5.95 12.04
N LEU A 105 -2.51 4.86 11.35
CA LEU A 105 -3.91 4.52 11.05
C LEU A 105 -4.71 4.21 12.33
N ASP A 106 -4.13 3.43 13.24
CA ASP A 106 -4.75 3.11 14.53
C ASP A 106 -4.94 4.38 15.39
N LYS A 107 -4.00 5.34 15.30
CA LYS A 107 -4.14 6.62 15.99
C LYS A 107 -5.25 7.50 15.41
N ILE A 108 -5.46 7.47 14.09
CA ILE A 108 -6.56 8.19 13.42
C ILE A 108 -7.90 7.59 13.84
N LYS A 109 -8.02 6.26 13.84
CA LYS A 109 -9.23 5.53 14.26
C LYS A 109 -9.66 5.75 15.71
N ALA A 110 -8.73 6.13 16.57
CA ALA A 110 -8.98 6.33 18.00
C ALA A 110 -9.45 7.76 18.35
N GLN A 111 -9.62 8.64 17.36
CA GLN A 111 -10.14 10.00 17.53
C GLN A 111 -11.66 10.03 17.55
#